data_AF-A0A8D8T4Y9-F1
#
_entry.id   AF-A0A8D8T4Y9-F1
#
_cell.length_a   1.000
_cell.length_b   1.000
_cell.length_c   1.000
_cell.angle_alpha   90.00
_cell.angle_beta   90.00
_cell.angle_gamma   90.00
#
_symmetry.space_group_name_H-M   'P 1'
#
loop_
_entity.id
_entity.type
_entity.pdbx_description
1 polymer ?
#
loop_
_entity_poly.entity_id
_entity_poly.type
_entity_poly.pdbx_seq_one_letter_code
_entity_poly.pdbx_strand_id
1 'polypeptide(L)'
;MSSKTSDEPPKKKSKVVQPSDFVKKESGTTGSGSSDFAKSLEKHRKSTADSITDFKFNKKRAKVLSKAQEFPEWGKGVIYWMFRDERVHDNWALLFAQKLALKNKVPLHVCFCRLQKFL
;
A
#
# COMPACT_ATOMS: atom_id res chain seq x y z
N MET A 1 -48.92 -32.19 -8.68
CA MET A 1 -48.48 -30.79 -8.80
C MET A 1 -47.46 -30.53 -7.72
N SER A 2 -46.17 -30.51 -8.07
CA SER A 2 -45.10 -30.13 -7.15
C SER A 2 -44.17 -29.16 -7.85
N SER A 3 -44.13 -27.97 -7.26
CA SER A 3 -43.31 -26.80 -7.53
C SER A 3 -41.81 -27.12 -7.49
N LYS A 4 -41.08 -26.67 -8.51
CA LYS A 4 -39.62 -26.47 -8.44
C LYS A 4 -39.35 -24.98 -8.54
N THR A 5 -39.07 -24.36 -7.39
CA THR A 5 -38.53 -23.01 -7.26
C THR A 5 -37.03 -23.04 -7.55
N SER A 6 -36.57 -22.11 -8.38
CA SER A 6 -35.19 -21.82 -8.72
C SER A 6 -34.46 -21.13 -7.55
N ASP A 7 -33.36 -21.71 -7.07
CA ASP A 7 -32.47 -21.10 -6.09
C ASP A 7 -31.37 -20.26 -6.80
N GLU A 8 -31.44 -18.94 -6.65
CA GLU A 8 -30.33 -18.02 -6.97
C GLU A 8 -29.34 -17.95 -5.80
N PRO A 9 -28.01 -17.90 -6.04
CA PRO A 9 -27.02 -17.82 -4.97
C PRO A 9 -26.98 -16.42 -4.31
N PRO A 10 -26.68 -16.33 -3.00
CA PRO A 10 -26.84 -15.09 -2.23
C PRO A 10 -25.78 -14.05 -2.56
N LYS A 11 -26.23 -12.85 -2.95
CA LYS A 11 -25.39 -11.66 -3.15
C LYS A 11 -24.68 -11.27 -1.85
N LYS A 12 -23.36 -11.53 -1.79
CA LYS A 12 -22.48 -11.11 -0.71
C LYS A 12 -22.28 -9.59 -0.77
N LYS A 13 -23.03 -8.83 0.04
CA LYS A 13 -22.85 -7.38 0.19
C LYS A 13 -21.49 -7.11 0.84
N SER A 14 -20.52 -6.61 0.07
CA SER A 14 -19.26 -6.07 0.58
C SER A 14 -19.56 -4.82 1.39
N LYS A 15 -19.37 -4.88 2.71
CA LYS A 15 -19.48 -3.73 3.60
C LYS A 15 -18.32 -2.78 3.26
N VAL A 16 -18.62 -1.65 2.62
CA VAL A 16 -17.66 -0.57 2.36
C VAL A 16 -17.30 0.03 3.71
N VAL A 17 -16.07 -0.18 4.16
CA VAL A 17 -15.53 0.47 5.36
C VAL A 17 -15.34 1.94 5.02
N GLN A 18 -16.07 2.80 5.72
CA GLN A 18 -16.02 4.25 5.53
C GLN A 18 -14.84 4.81 6.35
N PRO A 19 -14.18 5.90 5.93
CA PRO A 19 -13.10 6.53 6.69
C PRO A 19 -13.48 6.92 8.12
N SER A 20 -14.78 7.09 8.39
CA SER A 20 -15.36 7.33 9.71
C SER A 20 -15.14 6.19 10.71
N ASP A 21 -14.92 4.97 10.23
CA ASP A 21 -14.81 3.78 11.08
C ASP A 21 -13.47 3.74 11.87
N PHE A 22 -12.51 4.60 11.51
CA PHE A 22 -11.21 4.72 12.17
C PHE A 22 -11.08 5.94 13.11
N VAL A 23 -12.10 6.79 13.21
CA VAL A 23 -12.04 8.00 14.03
C VAL A 23 -12.67 7.73 15.39
N LYS A 24 -11.85 7.35 16.37
CA LYS A 24 -12.23 7.42 17.78
C LYS A 24 -12.33 8.91 18.14
N LYS A 25 -13.55 9.38 18.40
CA LYS A 25 -13.84 10.79 18.70
C LYS A 25 -13.38 11.09 20.13
N GLU A 26 -12.18 11.66 20.28
CA GLU A 26 -11.76 12.31 21.52
C GLU A 26 -12.23 13.77 21.50
N SER A 27 -12.91 14.16 22.58
CA SER A 27 -13.43 15.49 22.82
C SER A 27 -12.31 16.42 23.32
N GLY A 28 -12.09 17.55 22.64
CA GLY A 28 -11.40 18.69 23.24
C GLY A 28 -10.56 19.53 22.28
N THR A 29 -10.95 20.80 22.17
CA THR A 29 -10.12 21.96 21.78
C THR A 29 -9.98 22.27 20.28
N THR A 30 -10.76 23.28 19.91
CA THR A 30 -10.69 24.08 18.69
C THR A 30 -9.41 24.95 18.67
N GLY A 31 -8.58 24.79 17.64
CA GLY A 31 -7.59 25.82 17.25
C GLY A 31 -6.13 25.41 17.08
N SER A 32 -5.80 24.34 16.33
CA SER A 32 -4.48 24.17 15.66
C SER A 32 -4.51 23.00 14.64
N GLY A 33 -5.53 22.98 13.78
CA GLY A 33 -5.96 21.75 13.08
C GLY A 33 -4.96 21.10 12.11
N SER A 34 -3.95 21.82 11.63
CA SER A 34 -2.98 21.27 10.65
C SER A 34 -1.72 20.69 11.32
N SER A 35 -1.16 21.39 12.31
CA SER A 35 0.07 20.94 13.00
C SER A 35 -0.17 19.68 13.81
N ASP A 36 -1.34 19.59 14.46
CA ASP A 36 -1.63 18.50 15.38
C ASP A 36 -1.98 17.22 14.62
N PHE A 37 -2.60 17.38 13.45
CA PHE A 37 -2.82 16.28 12.52
C PHE A 37 -1.50 15.70 11.98
N ALA A 38 -0.55 16.55 11.55
CA ALA A 38 0.74 16.09 11.03
C ALA A 38 1.54 15.32 12.10
N LYS A 39 1.55 15.81 13.34
CA LYS A 39 2.19 15.14 14.49
C LYS A 39 1.54 13.80 14.79
N SER A 40 0.21 13.74 14.77
CA SER A 40 -0.52 12.48 14.96
C SER A 40 -0.16 11.47 13.86
N LEU A 41 -0.16 11.89 12.59
CA LEU A 41 0.19 11.03 11.46
C LEU A 41 1.63 10.49 11.58
N GLU A 42 2.59 11.34 11.97
CA GLU A 42 3.97 10.92 12.20
C GLU A 42 4.07 9.88 13.33
N LYS A 43 3.36 10.10 14.44
CA LYS A 43 3.29 9.15 15.56
C LYS A 43 2.76 7.80 15.10
N HIS A 44 1.68 7.80 14.32
CA HIS A 44 1.09 6.57 13.78
C HIS A 44 2.05 5.85 12.81
N ARG A 45 2.79 6.58 11.96
CA ARG A 45 3.79 5.98 11.06
C ARG A 45 4.90 5.30 11.86
N LYS A 46 5.46 5.98 12.86
CA LYS A 46 6.52 5.43 13.72
C LYS A 46 6.05 4.22 14.53
N SER A 47 4.79 4.20 14.98
CA SER A 47 4.24 3.05 15.72
C SER A 47 3.88 1.85 14.85
N THR A 48 3.87 1.99 13.51
CA THR A 48 3.38 0.93 12.61
C THR A 48 4.38 -0.22 12.49
N ALA A 49 5.67 0.08 12.37
CA ALA A 49 6.75 -0.90 12.35
C ALA A 49 8.11 -0.19 12.52
N ASP A 50 9.06 -0.85 13.18
CA ASP A 50 10.44 -0.33 13.32
C ASP A 50 11.21 -0.36 12.00
N SER A 51 10.98 -1.40 11.19
CA SER A 51 11.59 -1.58 9.86
C SER A 51 10.58 -2.14 8.85
N ILE A 52 10.85 -1.91 7.57
CA ILE A 52 10.05 -2.45 6.46
C ILE A 52 10.09 -3.99 6.38
N THR A 53 11.16 -4.61 6.91
CA THR A 53 11.27 -6.06 7.02
C THR A 53 10.16 -6.64 7.88
N ASP A 54 9.85 -5.97 8.99
CA ASP A 54 8.87 -6.41 10.00
C ASP A 54 7.45 -5.96 9.66
N PHE A 55 7.32 -5.00 8.74
CA PHE A 55 6.03 -4.54 8.25
C PHE A 55 5.20 -5.68 7.60
N LYS A 56 3.97 -5.86 8.11
CA LYS A 56 3.00 -6.86 7.62
C LYS A 56 2.41 -6.44 6.26
N PHE A 57 3.12 -6.76 5.19
CA PHE A 57 2.70 -6.44 3.83
C PHE A 57 1.53 -7.32 3.35
N ASN A 58 0.48 -6.70 2.81
CA ASN A 58 -0.62 -7.42 2.17
C ASN A 58 -0.20 -7.91 0.78
N LYS A 59 0.08 -9.21 0.67
CA LYS A 59 0.50 -9.86 -0.60
C LYS A 59 -0.48 -9.64 -1.76
N LYS A 60 -1.77 -9.39 -1.51
CA LYS A 60 -2.76 -9.10 -2.56
C LYS A 60 -2.52 -7.77 -3.29
N ARG A 61 -1.68 -6.89 -2.74
CA ARG A 61 -1.31 -5.60 -3.36
C ARG A 61 -0.19 -5.74 -4.41
N ALA A 62 0.51 -6.86 -4.44
CA ALA A 62 1.58 -7.11 -5.40
C ALA A 62 1.18 -8.24 -6.36
N LYS A 63 1.44 -8.05 -7.64
CA LYS A 63 1.25 -9.06 -8.68
C LYS A 63 2.52 -9.18 -9.49
N VAL A 64 3.03 -10.40 -9.64
CA VAL A 64 4.15 -10.68 -10.54
C VAL A 64 3.62 -10.64 -11.98
N LEU A 65 4.25 -9.82 -12.82
CA LEU A 65 3.87 -9.65 -14.23
C LEU A 65 4.74 -10.49 -15.18
N SER A 66 5.95 -10.85 -14.75
CA SER A 66 6.94 -11.62 -15.52
C SER A 66 6.86 -13.12 -15.25
N LYS A 67 7.51 -13.91 -16.12
CA LYS A 67 7.73 -15.35 -15.88
C LYS A 67 8.71 -15.61 -14.73
N ALA A 68 9.68 -14.72 -14.53
CA ALA A 68 10.57 -14.75 -13.36
C ALA A 68 9.76 -14.39 -12.12
N GLN A 69 9.56 -15.35 -11.23
CA GLN A 69 8.81 -15.18 -9.97
C GLN A 69 9.70 -14.76 -8.80
N GLU A 70 10.99 -15.02 -8.90
CA GLU A 70 11.98 -14.78 -7.84
C GLU A 70 13.05 -13.78 -8.28
N PHE A 71 13.78 -13.26 -7.29
CA PHE A 71 14.88 -12.35 -7.53
C PHE A 71 16.05 -13.13 -8.16
N PRO A 72 16.56 -12.71 -9.34
CA PRO A 72 17.61 -13.46 -10.03
C PRO A 72 18.94 -13.36 -9.28
N GLU A 73 19.75 -14.43 -9.33
CA GLU A 73 21.07 -14.47 -8.68
C GLU A 73 22.03 -13.39 -9.22
N TRP A 74 21.93 -13.06 -10.51
CA TRP A 74 22.73 -12.01 -11.14
C TRP A 74 22.22 -10.58 -10.82
N GLY A 75 21.07 -10.46 -10.14
CA GLY A 75 20.43 -9.19 -9.85
C GLY A 75 21.27 -8.33 -8.92
N LYS A 76 21.63 -7.12 -9.37
CA LYS A 76 22.48 -6.18 -8.60
C LYS A 76 21.72 -5.06 -7.91
N GLY A 77 20.40 -5.00 -8.09
CA GLY A 77 19.59 -3.90 -7.58
C GLY A 77 18.11 -4.13 -7.82
N VAL A 78 17.29 -3.41 -7.07
CA VAL A 78 15.84 -3.30 -7.29
C VAL A 78 15.56 -1.90 -7.83
N ILE A 79 14.74 -1.81 -8.89
CA ILE A 79 14.28 -0.53 -9.43
C ILE A 79 12.79 -0.40 -9.13
N TYR A 80 12.40 0.68 -8.44
CA TYR A 80 11.02 1.13 -8.40
C TYR A 80 10.79 2.11 -9.56
N TRP A 81 10.07 1.66 -10.57
CA TRP A 81 9.61 2.54 -11.64
C TRP A 81 8.38 3.32 -11.16
N MET A 82 8.60 4.56 -10.76
CA MET A 82 7.58 5.49 -10.31
C MET A 82 6.89 6.09 -11.54
N PHE A 83 5.55 6.08 -11.53
CA PHE A 83 4.71 6.68 -12.57
C PHE A 83 3.47 7.34 -11.97
N ARG A 84 2.56 6.55 -11.37
CA ARG A 84 1.31 7.08 -10.80
C ARG A 84 1.45 7.72 -9.42
N ASP A 85 2.22 7.10 -8.54
CA ASP A 85 2.33 7.49 -7.13
C ASP A 85 3.64 8.25 -6.87
N GLU A 86 3.66 9.54 -7.23
CA GLU A 86 4.80 10.47 -7.06
C GLU A 86 4.98 10.94 -5.60
N ARG A 87 5.08 9.99 -4.67
CA ARG A 87 5.30 10.27 -3.24
C ARG A 87 6.19 9.22 -2.60
N VAL A 88 6.95 9.65 -1.60
CA VAL A 88 7.82 8.77 -0.81
C VAL A 88 7.05 8.15 0.35
N HIS A 89 6.32 8.97 1.11
CA HIS A 89 5.54 8.48 2.24
C HIS A 89 4.27 7.75 1.80
N ASP A 90 3.89 6.71 2.53
CA ASP A 90 2.67 5.92 2.34
C ASP A 90 2.49 5.42 0.88
N ASN A 91 3.60 5.02 0.27
CA ASN A 91 3.63 4.44 -1.08
C ASN A 91 3.87 2.93 -1.00
N TRP A 92 2.80 2.14 -1.20
CA TRP A 92 2.87 0.68 -1.13
C TRP A 92 3.88 0.05 -2.08
N ALA A 93 4.04 0.61 -3.27
CA ALA A 93 4.97 0.07 -4.27
C ALA A 93 6.43 0.33 -3.86
N LEU A 94 6.73 1.53 -3.34
CA LEU A 94 8.05 1.87 -2.82
C LEU A 94 8.40 1.02 -1.58
N LEU A 95 7.46 0.87 -0.65
CA LEU A 95 7.62 0.02 0.54
C LEU A 95 7.92 -1.44 0.15
N PHE A 96 7.22 -1.97 -0.86
CA PHE A 96 7.49 -3.32 -1.37
C PHE A 96 8.87 -3.43 -2.04
N ALA A 97 9.25 -2.45 -2.85
CA ALA A 97 10.54 -2.42 -3.52
C ALA A 97 11.70 -2.35 -2.51
N GLN A 98 11.58 -1.52 -1.46
CA GLN A 98 12.55 -1.46 -0.39
C GLN A 98 12.66 -2.78 0.39
N LYS A 99 11.52 -3.42 0.69
CA LYS A 99 11.52 -4.75 1.32
C LYS A 99 12.27 -5.78 0.48
N LEU A 100 12.06 -5.77 -0.83
CA LEU A 100 12.75 -6.67 -1.75
C LEU A 100 14.26 -6.38 -1.82
N ALA A 101 14.65 -5.11 -1.87
CA ALA A 101 16.04 -4.69 -1.89
C ALA A 101 16.80 -5.12 -0.63
N LEU A 102 16.22 -4.86 0.54
CA LEU A 102 16.80 -5.26 1.83
C LEU A 102 16.87 -6.78 2.00
N LYS A 103 15.84 -7.52 1.58
CA LYS A 103 15.83 -8.99 1.63
C LYS A 103 16.99 -9.58 0.82
N ASN A 104 17.30 -9.00 -0.33
CA ASN A 104 18.36 -9.48 -1.22
C ASN A 104 19.70 -8.77 -0.99
N LYS A 105 19.79 -7.84 -0.02
CA LYS A 105 20.99 -7.04 0.28
C LYS A 105 21.55 -6.30 -0.94
N VAL A 106 20.67 -5.75 -1.76
CA VAL A 106 21.02 -4.97 -2.96
C VAL A 106 20.51 -3.53 -2.84
N PRO A 107 21.10 -2.55 -3.56
CA PRO A 107 20.59 -1.19 -3.59
C PRO A 107 19.16 -1.10 -4.18
N LEU A 108 18.41 -0.13 -3.69
CA LEU A 108 17.15 0.31 -4.27
C LEU A 108 17.37 1.59 -5.08
N HIS A 109 16.90 1.60 -6.32
CA HIS A 109 16.87 2.78 -7.17
C HIS A 109 15.42 3.18 -7.47
N VAL A 110 15.17 4.47 -7.58
CA VAL A 110 13.88 5.01 -8.03
C VAL A 110 14.09 5.62 -9.40
N CYS A 111 13.27 5.20 -10.37
CA CYS A 111 13.28 5.73 -11.73
C CYS A 111 11.92 6.39 -12.01
N PHE A 112 11.93 7.58 -12.60
CA PHE A 112 10.74 8.30 -13.01
C PHE A 112 10.88 8.72 -14.47
N CYS A 113 9.90 8.36 -15.30
CA CYS A 113 9.93 8.67 -16.73
C CYS A 113 8.92 9.79 -17.02
N ARG A 114 9.42 10.96 -17.43
CA ARG A 114 8.54 12.03 -17.94
C ARG A 114 8.17 11.75 -19.38
N LEU A 115 6.87 11.66 -19.66
CA LEU A 115 6.37 11.60 -21.03
C LEU A 115 6.55 12.96 -21.70
N GLN A 116 7.04 12.99 -22.94
CA GLN A 116 7.25 14.24 -23.69
C GLN A 116 5.94 14.95 -24.05
N LYS A 117 4.87 14.18 -24.16
CA LYS A 117 3.50 14.65 -24.30
C LYS A 117 2.62 13.79 -23.40
N PHE A 118 1.80 14.42 -22.59
CA PHE A 118 0.75 13.76 -21.84
C PHE A 118 -0.58 14.01 -22.58
N LEU A 119 -1.51 13.05 -22.55
CA LEU A 119 -2.79 13.09 -23.28
C LEU A 119 -3.58 14.38 -23.02
#